data_AF-A0A9P1G822-F1
#
_entry.id   AF-A0A9P1G822-F1
#
_cell.length_a   1.000
_cell.length_b   1.000
_cell.length_c   1.000
_cell.angle_alpha   90.00
_cell.angle_beta   90.00
_cell.angle_gamma   90.00
#
_symmetry.space_group_name_H-M   'P 1'
#
loop_
_entity.id
_entity.type
_entity.pdbx_description
1 polymer ?
#
loop_
_entity_poly.entity_id
_entity_poly.type
_entity_poly.pdbx_seq_one_letter_code
_entity_poly.pdbx_strand_id
1 'polypeptide(L)'
;MQLAMMPVTPLGRRMHCFGWSEAQAAPVAQRAAPAVLHLPGEVAESTVSPAPAVLPHRSARASFGPAPSQPATSSHPAAASSVAKYESRDAHGRVWGVPNAGGRGQCLDCPKQALLPSTRCADCQLRLSRGTPMADLDSFREKMNRAAAKCVNREVTLRLDALYQKLQTGQIPDSAQEKLRRFAEAVTADVRRRAEAQKIIQDLISQYWQQHKYWLTGLKWLLDA
;
A
#
# COMPACT_ATOMS: atom_id res chain seq x y z
N MET A 1 6.82 -27.09 -44.98
CA MET A 1 6.40 -27.24 -43.57
C MET A 1 5.15 -26.40 -43.37
N GLN A 2 3.99 -27.04 -43.14
CA GLN A 2 2.74 -26.34 -42.85
C GLN A 2 2.72 -25.99 -41.35
N LEU A 3 2.59 -24.70 -41.03
CA LEU A 3 2.39 -24.24 -39.65
C LEU A 3 0.92 -24.44 -39.29
N ALA A 4 0.67 -25.19 -38.21
CA ALA A 4 -0.67 -25.41 -37.69
C ALA A 4 -1.27 -24.08 -37.22
N MET A 5 -2.41 -23.68 -37.79
CA MET A 5 -3.16 -22.51 -37.34
C MET A 5 -3.87 -22.85 -36.03
N MET A 6 -3.37 -22.30 -34.92
CA MET A 6 -4.05 -22.34 -33.64
C MET A 6 -5.21 -21.31 -33.63
N PRO A 7 -6.43 -21.68 -33.23
CA PRO A 7 -7.54 -20.75 -33.17
C PRO A 7 -7.27 -19.67 -32.11
N VAL A 8 -7.40 -18.41 -32.50
CA VAL A 8 -7.23 -17.24 -31.61
C VAL A 8 -8.24 -17.33 -30.48
N THR A 9 -7.76 -17.39 -29.23
CA THR A 9 -8.61 -17.47 -28.04
C THR A 9 -9.44 -16.18 -27.89
N PRO A 10 -10.61 -16.24 -27.23
CA PRO A 10 -11.44 -15.06 -26.97
C PRO A 10 -10.70 -13.94 -26.23
N LEU A 11 -9.69 -14.29 -25.42
CA LEU A 11 -8.83 -13.34 -24.73
C LEU A 11 -7.96 -12.54 -25.71
N GLY A 12 -7.35 -13.20 -26.70
CA GLY A 12 -6.50 -12.55 -27.71
C GLY A 12 -7.25 -11.52 -28.56
N ARG A 13 -8.53 -11.77 -28.88
CA ARG A 13 -9.36 -10.82 -29.64
C ARG A 13 -9.56 -9.49 -28.92
N ARG A 14 -9.61 -9.47 -27.59
CA ARG A 14 -9.82 -8.23 -26.81
C ARG A 14 -8.54 -7.42 -26.60
N MET A 15 -7.36 -8.00 -26.79
CA MET A 15 -6.10 -7.29 -26.58
C MET A 15 -5.84 -6.20 -27.65
N HIS A 16 -6.39 -6.36 -28.86
CA HIS A 16 -6.31 -5.34 -29.91
C HIS A 16 -7.04 -4.03 -29.54
N CYS A 17 -8.07 -4.07 -28.69
CA CYS A 17 -8.78 -2.87 -28.23
C CYS A 17 -7.94 -1.99 -27.29
N PHE A 18 -6.84 -2.52 -26.75
CA PHE A 18 -5.93 -1.79 -25.85
C PHE A 18 -4.70 -1.24 -26.59
N GLY A 19 -4.73 -1.17 -27.93
CA GLY A 19 -3.63 -0.60 -28.72
C GLY A 19 -2.40 -1.50 -28.83
N TRP A 20 -2.52 -2.78 -28.42
CA TRP A 20 -1.45 -3.76 -28.62
C TRP A 20 -1.45 -4.19 -30.09
N SER A 21 -0.59 -3.57 -30.89
CA SER A 21 -0.35 -3.97 -32.27
C SER A 21 0.71 -5.08 -32.32
N GLU A 22 0.46 -6.07 -33.18
CA GLU A 22 1.32 -7.24 -33.39
C GLU A 22 2.74 -6.86 -33.87
N ALA A 23 2.92 -5.61 -34.33
CA ALA A 23 4.21 -5.03 -34.70
C ALA A 23 5.20 -4.89 -33.53
N GLN A 24 4.75 -4.98 -32.27
CA GLN A 24 5.63 -4.92 -31.08
C GLN A 24 6.11 -6.30 -30.61
N ALA A 25 5.61 -7.40 -31.20
CA ALA A 25 6.02 -8.76 -30.88
C ALA A 25 7.13 -9.29 -31.82
N ALA A 26 7.96 -8.39 -32.36
CA ALA A 26 9.19 -8.81 -33.04
C ALA A 26 10.22 -9.29 -31.99
N PRO A 27 10.94 -10.40 -32.25
CA PRO A 27 11.96 -10.89 -31.32
C PRO A 27 13.06 -9.84 -31.15
N VAL A 28 13.33 -9.47 -29.89
CA VAL A 28 14.49 -8.67 -29.47
C VAL A 28 15.75 -9.50 -29.69
N ALA A 29 16.17 -9.60 -30.94
CA ALA A 29 17.46 -10.13 -31.33
C ALA A 29 18.14 -9.08 -32.21
N GLN A 30 19.27 -8.59 -31.71
CA GLN A 30 20.25 -7.73 -32.38
C GLN A 30 19.87 -6.27 -32.62
N ARG A 31 20.39 -5.40 -31.75
CA ARG A 31 21.22 -4.28 -32.24
C ARG A 31 22.15 -3.74 -31.15
N ALA A 32 23.43 -4.02 -31.34
CA ALA A 32 24.54 -3.28 -30.77
C ALA A 32 24.92 -2.14 -31.73
N ALA A 33 25.02 -0.91 -31.22
CA ALA A 33 26.04 0.12 -31.53
C ALA A 33 25.55 1.52 -31.06
N PRO A 34 26.45 2.39 -30.58
CA PRO A 34 26.10 3.67 -29.97
C PRO A 34 25.94 4.77 -31.03
N ALA A 35 24.88 5.56 -30.93
CA ALA A 35 24.70 6.77 -31.71
C ALA A 35 24.67 7.98 -30.77
N VAL A 36 25.69 8.82 -30.90
CA VAL A 36 25.77 10.19 -30.40
C VAL A 36 24.58 10.98 -30.95
N LEU A 37 23.80 11.63 -30.08
CA LEU A 37 22.80 12.62 -30.49
C LEU A 37 22.98 13.91 -29.69
N HIS A 38 23.31 14.96 -30.45
CA HIS A 38 23.18 16.37 -30.11
C HIS A 38 21.76 16.70 -29.62
N LEU A 39 21.66 17.52 -28.56
CA LEU A 39 20.44 18.27 -28.25
C LEU A 39 20.57 19.70 -28.81
N PRO A 40 19.69 20.13 -29.74
CA PRO A 40 19.33 21.53 -29.85
C PRO A 40 18.26 21.86 -28.81
N GLY A 41 18.42 23.02 -28.17
CA GLY A 41 17.39 23.62 -27.34
C GLY A 41 16.29 24.22 -28.22
N GLU A 42 15.04 24.04 -27.79
CA GLU A 42 13.95 24.91 -28.18
C GLU A 42 12.98 25.09 -27.01
N VAL A 43 12.56 26.34 -26.90
CA VAL A 43 11.74 26.94 -25.86
C VAL A 43 10.29 26.59 -26.20
N ALA A 44 9.58 25.89 -25.30
CA ALA A 44 8.15 25.65 -25.45
C ALA A 44 7.38 26.29 -24.30
N GLU A 45 6.66 27.34 -24.68
CA GLU A 45 5.66 28.11 -23.96
C GLU A 45 4.61 27.18 -23.31
N SER A 46 4.48 27.24 -21.99
CA SER A 46 3.46 26.47 -21.26
C SER A 46 2.11 27.16 -21.36
N THR A 47 1.27 26.60 -22.23
CA THR A 47 -0.18 26.87 -22.32
C THR A 47 -0.86 26.54 -20.98
N VAL A 48 -1.53 27.55 -20.43
CA VAL A 48 -2.33 27.51 -19.21
C VAL A 48 -3.51 26.55 -19.39
N SER A 49 -3.55 25.47 -18.61
CA SER A 49 -4.72 24.59 -18.46
C SER A 49 -5.75 25.23 -17.53
N PRO A 50 -7.03 25.37 -17.93
CA PRO A 50 -8.08 25.89 -17.06
C PRO A 50 -8.51 24.85 -16.02
N ALA A 51 -8.80 25.36 -14.81
CA ALA A 51 -9.21 24.59 -13.64
C ALA A 51 -10.55 23.87 -13.86
N PRO A 52 -10.72 22.63 -13.35
CA PRO A 52 -12.01 21.94 -13.39
C PRO A 52 -12.99 22.60 -12.41
N ALA A 53 -14.20 22.87 -12.92
CA ALA A 53 -15.31 23.45 -12.18
C ALA A 53 -15.69 22.59 -10.96
N VAL A 54 -15.78 23.25 -9.80
CA VAL A 54 -16.27 22.69 -8.55
C VAL A 54 -17.79 22.51 -8.65
N LEU A 55 -18.24 21.25 -8.69
CA LEU A 55 -19.66 20.92 -8.55
C LEU A 55 -20.09 21.07 -7.08
N PRO A 56 -21.23 21.72 -6.78
CA PRO A 56 -21.73 21.83 -5.42
C PRO A 56 -22.25 20.48 -4.92
N HIS A 57 -21.61 19.94 -3.88
CA HIS A 57 -22.11 18.78 -3.15
C HIS A 57 -23.40 19.14 -2.41
N ARG A 58 -24.52 18.66 -2.96
CA ARG A 58 -25.85 18.71 -2.38
C ARG A 58 -25.88 17.82 -1.13
N SER A 59 -25.99 18.43 0.06
CA SER A 59 -26.23 17.74 1.33
C SER A 59 -27.58 17.02 1.29
N ALA A 60 -27.57 15.72 1.01
CA ALA A 60 -28.71 14.86 1.24
C ALA A 60 -28.76 14.48 2.72
N ARG A 61 -29.64 15.15 3.46
CA ARG A 61 -30.03 14.79 4.82
C ARG A 61 -30.81 13.47 4.73
N ALA A 62 -30.13 12.35 4.96
CA ALA A 62 -30.77 11.04 5.06
C ALA A 62 -31.57 10.99 6.36
N SER A 63 -32.88 11.20 6.26
CA SER A 63 -33.84 10.89 7.32
C SER A 63 -33.84 9.38 7.54
N PHE A 64 -33.43 8.96 8.74
CA PHE A 64 -33.55 7.58 9.19
C PHE A 64 -35.04 7.25 9.37
N GLY A 65 -35.59 6.46 8.44
CA GLY A 65 -36.90 5.85 8.60
C GLY A 65 -36.86 4.71 9.63
N PRO A 66 -37.99 4.41 10.29
CA PRO A 66 -38.10 3.32 11.25
C PRO A 66 -37.90 1.95 10.56
N ALA A 67 -37.16 1.08 11.24
CA ALA A 67 -36.82 -0.27 10.79
C ALA A 67 -38.09 -1.13 10.56
N PRO A 68 -38.16 -1.92 9.47
CA PRO A 68 -39.23 -2.90 9.30
C PRO A 68 -39.06 -4.06 10.28
N SER A 69 -40.12 -4.33 11.02
CA SER A 69 -40.30 -5.46 11.91
C SER A 69 -39.97 -6.77 11.20
N GLN A 70 -39.07 -7.56 11.78
CA GLN A 70 -38.73 -8.89 11.29
C GLN A 70 -39.94 -9.82 11.39
N PRO A 71 -40.24 -10.62 10.34
CA PRO A 71 -41.24 -11.67 10.43
C PRO A 71 -40.75 -12.78 11.38
N ALA A 72 -41.62 -13.16 12.32
CA ALA A 72 -41.43 -14.26 13.25
C ALA A 72 -41.04 -15.53 12.48
N THR A 73 -39.79 -15.97 12.65
CA THR A 73 -39.29 -17.21 12.09
C THR A 73 -39.84 -18.36 12.91
N SER A 74 -40.72 -19.14 12.30
CA SER A 74 -41.27 -20.37 12.85
C SER A 74 -40.14 -21.37 13.12
N SER A 75 -39.92 -21.65 14.41
CA SER A 75 -38.98 -22.64 14.92
C SER A 75 -39.53 -24.05 14.72
N HIS A 76 -39.21 -24.67 13.58
CA HIS A 76 -39.23 -26.13 13.46
C HIS A 76 -37.87 -26.67 13.93
N PRO A 77 -37.80 -27.60 14.90
CA PRO A 77 -36.58 -28.33 15.22
C PRO A 77 -36.30 -29.33 14.11
N ALA A 78 -35.73 -28.87 13.00
CA ALA A 78 -35.10 -29.75 12.02
C ALA A 78 -33.93 -30.42 12.73
N ALA A 79 -34.04 -31.73 12.96
CA ALA A 79 -32.97 -32.56 13.49
C ALA A 79 -31.73 -32.36 12.61
N ALA A 80 -30.83 -31.50 13.06
CA ALA A 80 -29.57 -31.25 12.40
C ALA A 80 -28.79 -32.56 12.46
N SER A 81 -28.76 -33.29 11.35
CA SER A 81 -27.83 -34.39 11.18
C SER A 81 -26.44 -33.79 11.33
N SER A 82 -25.82 -34.03 12.48
CA SER A 82 -24.43 -33.66 12.73
C SER A 82 -23.57 -34.56 11.85
N VAL A 83 -23.44 -34.20 10.57
CA VAL A 83 -22.42 -34.79 9.70
C VAL A 83 -21.10 -34.46 10.38
N ALA A 84 -20.48 -35.46 10.97
CA ALA A 84 -19.17 -35.35 11.57
C ALA A 84 -18.22 -34.87 10.47
N LYS A 85 -17.86 -33.57 10.51
CA LYS A 85 -16.84 -33.02 9.62
C LYS A 85 -15.54 -33.71 9.97
N TYR A 86 -15.09 -34.59 9.09
CA TYR A 86 -13.78 -35.21 9.21
C TYR A 86 -12.72 -34.14 8.92
N GLU A 87 -12.20 -33.52 9.98
CA GLU A 87 -11.06 -32.61 9.91
C GLU A 87 -9.81 -33.35 10.41
N SER A 88 -8.95 -33.82 9.50
CA SER A 88 -7.64 -34.30 9.91
C SER A 88 -6.77 -33.09 10.27
N ARG A 89 -6.23 -33.07 11.49
CA ARG A 89 -5.35 -31.98 11.96
C ARG A 89 -3.94 -32.52 12.15
N ASP A 90 -2.94 -31.75 11.73
CA ASP A 90 -1.55 -32.06 12.05
C ASP A 90 -1.20 -31.70 13.51
N ALA A 91 0.02 -32.03 13.94
CA ALA A 91 0.51 -31.72 15.28
C ALA A 91 0.52 -30.21 15.62
N HIS A 92 0.47 -29.34 14.60
CA HIS A 92 0.44 -27.89 14.74
C HIS A 92 -0.99 -27.32 14.62
N GLY A 93 -2.01 -28.18 14.49
CA GLY A 93 -3.41 -27.81 14.37
C GLY A 93 -3.86 -27.37 12.98
N ARG A 94 -3.05 -27.57 11.92
CA ARG A 94 -3.46 -27.28 10.54
C ARG A 94 -4.37 -28.38 10.02
N VAL A 95 -5.38 -28.00 9.25
CA VAL A 95 -6.36 -28.95 8.72
C VAL A 95 -5.90 -29.41 7.34
N TRP A 96 -5.66 -30.70 7.19
CA TRP A 96 -5.33 -31.33 5.92
C TRP A 96 -6.59 -31.97 5.31
N GLY A 97 -6.80 -31.78 4.01
CA GLY A 97 -7.72 -32.62 3.23
C GLY A 97 -9.14 -32.12 2.99
N VAL A 98 -9.52 -30.90 3.41
CA VAL A 98 -10.81 -30.31 2.98
C VAL A 98 -10.53 -28.94 2.36
N PRO A 99 -10.57 -28.78 1.02
CA PRO A 99 -10.60 -27.46 0.43
C PRO A 99 -11.81 -26.74 1.01
N ASN A 100 -11.57 -25.74 1.84
CA ASN A 100 -12.62 -24.96 2.46
C ASN A 100 -13.45 -24.38 1.30
N ALA A 101 -14.71 -24.79 1.15
CA ALA A 101 -15.52 -24.50 -0.03
C ALA A 101 -15.67 -22.98 -0.33
N GLY A 102 -15.32 -22.12 0.63
CA GLY A 102 -15.20 -20.67 0.46
C GLY A 102 -13.84 -20.15 -0.08
N GLY A 103 -12.94 -21.01 -0.56
CA GLY A 103 -11.70 -20.64 -1.24
C GLY A 103 -10.62 -19.97 -0.37
N ARG A 104 -10.81 -19.89 0.94
CA ARG A 104 -9.81 -19.32 1.87
C ARG A 104 -8.88 -20.42 2.38
N GLY A 105 -7.62 -20.36 1.97
CA GLY A 105 -6.56 -21.22 2.51
C GLY A 105 -6.23 -20.91 3.97
N GLN A 106 -5.51 -21.81 4.62
CA GLN A 106 -4.90 -21.54 5.93
C GLN A 106 -3.65 -20.68 5.76
N CYS A 107 -3.34 -19.87 6.77
CA CYS A 107 -2.14 -19.06 6.80
C CYS A 107 -0.89 -19.95 6.75
N LEU A 108 0.12 -19.52 6.00
CA LEU A 108 1.37 -20.30 5.87
C LEU A 108 2.12 -20.44 7.19
N ASP A 109 1.99 -19.50 8.12
CA ASP A 109 2.75 -19.49 9.38
C ASP A 109 1.96 -19.95 10.61
N CYS A 110 0.63 -20.07 10.51
CA CYS A 110 -0.23 -20.38 11.67
C CYS A 110 -1.54 -21.04 11.22
N PRO A 111 -2.28 -21.74 12.10
CA PRO A 111 -3.51 -22.44 11.72
C PRO A 111 -4.70 -21.51 11.44
N LYS A 112 -4.55 -20.19 11.59
CA LYS A 112 -5.62 -19.22 11.31
C LYS A 112 -5.88 -19.12 9.80
N GLN A 113 -7.09 -18.71 9.42
CA GLN A 113 -7.43 -18.52 8.00
C GLN A 113 -6.64 -17.36 7.38
N ALA A 114 -6.18 -17.56 6.15
CA ALA A 114 -5.52 -16.51 5.38
C ALA A 114 -6.53 -15.44 4.95
N LEU A 115 -6.06 -14.20 4.87
CA LEU A 115 -6.83 -13.07 4.37
C LEU A 115 -6.45 -12.83 2.90
N LEU A 116 -7.41 -13.02 1.99
CA LEU A 116 -7.26 -12.66 0.58
C LEU A 116 -7.00 -11.14 0.48
N PRO A 117 -6.07 -10.68 -0.38
CA PRO A 117 -5.37 -11.42 -1.44
C PRO A 117 -4.09 -12.17 -0.99
N SER A 118 -3.74 -12.17 0.29
CA SER A 118 -2.52 -12.82 0.76
C SER A 118 -2.74 -14.29 1.15
N THR A 119 -1.62 -15.01 1.30
CA THR A 119 -1.57 -16.36 1.88
C THR A 119 -1.37 -16.36 3.41
N ARG A 120 -1.46 -15.20 4.06
CA ARG A 120 -1.24 -15.04 5.51
C ARG A 120 -2.49 -14.52 6.21
N CYS A 121 -2.66 -14.85 7.49
CA CYS A 121 -3.74 -14.27 8.29
C CYS A 121 -3.40 -12.81 8.65
N ALA A 122 -4.41 -12.05 9.08
CA ALA A 122 -4.23 -10.64 9.46
C ALA A 122 -3.14 -10.46 10.54
N ASP A 123 -3.10 -11.34 11.55
CA ASP A 123 -2.10 -11.23 12.63
C ASP A 123 -0.67 -11.50 12.14
N CYS A 124 -0.49 -12.48 11.26
CA CYS A 124 0.82 -12.79 10.70
C CYS A 124 1.27 -11.69 9.73
N GLN A 125 0.36 -11.12 8.93
CA GLN A 125 0.66 -9.93 8.14
C GLN A 125 1.11 -8.77 9.03
N LEU A 126 0.36 -8.49 10.11
CA LEU A 126 0.68 -7.44 11.06
C LEU A 126 2.00 -7.68 11.77
N ARG A 127 2.35 -8.94 12.06
CA ARG A 127 3.61 -9.30 12.70
C ARG A 127 4.80 -9.09 11.77
N LEU A 128 4.64 -9.40 10.48
CA LEU A 128 5.68 -9.14 9.48
C LEU A 128 5.83 -7.67 9.14
N SER A 129 4.75 -6.88 9.27
CA SER A 129 4.84 -5.43 9.11
C SER A 129 5.40 -4.73 10.35
N ARG A 130 5.61 -5.43 11.47
CA ARG A 130 6.28 -4.87 12.65
C ARG A 130 7.80 -4.97 12.45
N GLY A 131 8.50 -3.90 12.81
CA GLY A 131 9.94 -3.87 12.89
C GLY A 131 10.43 -4.07 14.31
N THR A 132 11.74 -3.93 14.49
CA THR A 132 12.35 -3.85 15.81
C THR A 132 12.17 -2.44 16.39
N PRO A 133 12.14 -2.25 17.73
CA PRO A 133 12.25 -0.91 18.31
C PRO A 133 13.52 -0.20 17.80
N MET A 134 13.39 1.07 17.42
CA MET A 134 14.53 1.83 16.89
C MET A 134 15.58 2.05 17.99
N ALA A 135 16.80 1.55 17.78
CA ALA A 135 17.88 1.61 18.79
C ALA A 135 18.35 3.04 19.08
N ASP A 136 18.38 3.91 18.08
CA ASP A 136 18.89 5.29 18.14
C ASP A 136 17.77 6.35 18.26
N LEU A 137 16.67 6.00 18.92
CA LEU A 137 15.46 6.82 18.98
C LEU A 137 15.68 8.22 19.57
N ASP A 138 16.52 8.36 20.59
CA ASP A 138 16.77 9.66 21.23
C ASP A 138 17.50 10.63 20.30
N SER A 139 18.53 10.14 19.59
CA SER A 139 19.25 10.92 18.57
C SER A 139 18.33 11.34 17.42
N PHE A 140 17.48 10.40 16.96
CA PHE A 140 16.46 10.70 15.95
C PHE A 140 15.47 11.78 16.43
N ARG A 141 14.95 11.64 17.66
CA ARG A 141 14.02 12.59 18.28
C ARG A 141 14.63 13.98 18.40
N GLU A 142 15.88 14.10 18.82
CA GLU A 142 16.56 15.40 18.92
C GLU A 142 16.65 16.10 17.56
N LYS A 143 17.11 15.38 16.51
CA LYS A 143 17.21 15.89 15.14
C LYS A 143 15.85 16.39 14.63
N MET A 144 14.82 15.59 14.81
CA MET A 144 13.46 15.90 14.35
C MET A 144 12.83 17.05 15.12
N ASN A 145 13.02 17.13 16.45
CA ASN A 145 12.53 18.24 17.26
C ASN A 145 13.23 19.56 16.91
N ARG A 146 14.55 19.52 16.63
CA ARG A 146 15.30 20.69 16.15
C ARG A 146 14.76 21.21 14.82
N ALA A 147 14.37 20.32 13.91
CA ALA A 147 13.73 20.70 12.66
C ALA A 147 12.31 21.25 12.88
N ALA A 148 11.53 20.59 13.75
CA ALA A 148 10.16 21.00 14.07
C ALA A 148 10.10 22.36 14.77
N ALA A 149 11.13 22.75 15.53
CA ALA A 149 11.22 24.07 16.16
C ALA A 149 11.20 25.23 15.15
N LYS A 150 11.54 24.97 13.87
CA LYS A 150 11.47 25.95 12.78
C LYS A 150 10.07 26.02 12.14
N CYS A 151 9.20 25.05 12.44
CA CYS A 151 7.87 24.96 11.86
C CYS A 151 6.86 25.76 12.71
N VAL A 152 6.02 26.58 12.06
CA VAL A 152 4.95 27.34 12.74
C VAL A 152 3.78 26.43 13.16
N ASN A 153 3.61 25.29 12.49
CA ASN A 153 2.47 24.40 12.68
C ASN A 153 2.65 23.49 13.91
N ARG A 154 1.90 23.77 14.98
CA ARG A 154 1.88 22.99 16.23
C ARG A 154 1.43 21.53 16.06
N GLU A 155 0.66 21.21 15.02
CA GLU A 155 0.25 19.82 14.75
C GLU A 155 1.44 18.92 14.37
N VAL A 156 2.54 19.50 13.88
CA VAL A 156 3.74 18.74 13.51
C VAL A 156 4.29 18.03 14.75
N THR A 157 4.37 18.70 15.90
CA THR A 157 4.85 18.11 17.15
C THR A 157 3.99 16.91 17.59
N LEU A 158 2.65 17.06 17.60
CA LEU A 158 1.74 15.97 17.97
C LEU A 158 1.88 14.74 17.07
N ARG A 159 2.09 14.97 15.77
CA ARG A 159 2.30 13.89 14.79
C ARG A 159 3.67 13.23 14.96
N LEU A 160 4.69 14.00 15.32
CA LEU A 160 6.02 13.47 15.65
C LEU A 160 5.98 12.64 16.93
N ASP A 161 5.22 13.04 17.95
CA ASP A 161 5.05 12.25 19.17
C ASP A 161 4.42 10.87 18.88
N ALA A 162 3.41 10.83 18.02
CA ALA A 162 2.82 9.58 17.56
C ALA A 162 3.82 8.73 16.76
N LEU A 163 4.69 9.35 15.96
CA LEU A 163 5.80 8.66 15.28
C LEU A 163 6.77 8.04 16.29
N TYR A 164 7.19 8.81 17.31
CA TYR A 164 8.13 8.33 18.31
C TYR A 164 7.58 7.13 19.10
N GLN A 165 6.30 7.17 19.49
CA GLN A 165 5.65 6.03 20.15
C GLN A 165 5.63 4.77 19.27
N LYS A 166 5.41 4.93 17.97
CA LYS A 166 5.43 3.82 17.01
C LYS A 166 6.83 3.25 16.79
N LEU A 167 7.85 4.11 16.74
CA LEU A 167 9.25 3.68 16.65
C LEU A 167 9.70 2.96 17.92
N GLN A 168 9.31 3.46 19.10
CA GLN A 168 9.61 2.84 20.38
C GLN A 168 8.97 1.47 20.54
N THR A 169 7.77 1.28 19.98
CA THR A 169 7.02 0.01 20.06
C THR A 169 7.31 -0.94 18.90
N GLY A 170 8.21 -0.60 17.97
CA GLY A 170 8.54 -1.44 16.80
C GLY A 170 7.37 -1.60 15.82
N GLN A 171 6.41 -0.66 15.80
CA GLN A 171 5.26 -0.74 14.88
C GLN A 171 5.59 -0.32 13.44
N ILE A 172 6.82 0.12 13.19
CA ILE A 172 7.28 0.59 11.88
C ILE A 172 8.33 -0.41 11.36
N PRO A 173 8.21 -0.91 10.12
CA PRO A 173 9.17 -1.84 9.52
C PRO A 173 10.60 -1.27 9.51
N ASP A 174 11.61 -2.12 9.69
CA ASP A 174 13.02 -1.69 9.74
C ASP A 174 13.46 -0.94 8.44
N SER A 175 12.93 -1.34 7.29
CA SER A 175 13.15 -0.66 6.01
C SER A 175 12.63 0.78 5.98
N ALA A 176 11.51 1.05 6.65
CA ALA A 176 10.96 2.40 6.81
C ALA A 176 11.75 3.19 7.86
N GLN A 177 12.19 2.54 8.94
CA GLN A 177 13.05 3.16 9.96
C GLN A 177 14.36 3.67 9.38
N GLU A 178 15.02 2.88 8.52
CA GLU A 178 16.25 3.29 7.85
C GLU A 178 16.04 4.54 6.98
N LYS A 179 14.92 4.63 6.25
CA LYS A 179 14.57 5.82 5.48
C LYS A 179 14.30 7.02 6.38
N LEU A 180 13.64 6.82 7.52
CA LEU A 180 13.41 7.88 8.51
C LEU A 180 14.73 8.43 9.06
N ARG A 181 15.71 7.57 9.36
CA ARG A 181 17.05 8.02 9.78
C ARG A 181 17.72 8.92 8.75
N ARG A 182 17.75 8.48 7.48
CA ARG A 182 18.28 9.29 6.37
C ARG A 182 17.53 10.59 6.18
N PHE A 183 16.20 10.56 6.34
CA PHE A 183 15.38 11.76 6.30
C PHE A 183 15.77 12.76 7.39
N ALA A 184 15.90 12.32 8.65
CA ALA A 184 16.30 13.18 9.76
C ALA A 184 17.69 13.80 9.57
N GLU A 185 18.63 13.04 9.00
CA GLU A 185 19.95 13.53 8.62
C GLU A 185 19.88 14.59 7.51
N ALA A 186 19.13 14.32 6.44
CA ALA A 186 18.98 15.25 5.32
C ALA A 186 18.30 16.57 5.75
N VAL A 187 17.30 16.50 6.62
CA VAL A 187 16.56 17.67 7.14
C VAL A 187 17.43 18.54 8.07
N THR A 188 18.33 17.94 8.84
CA THR A 188 19.15 18.68 9.82
C THR A 188 20.45 19.23 9.24
N ALA A 189 20.92 18.70 8.11
CA ALA A 189 22.20 19.08 7.51
C ALA A 189 22.20 20.49 6.89
N ASP A 190 21.60 20.69 5.72
CA ASP A 190 21.64 21.95 4.97
C ASP A 190 20.47 22.05 3.98
N VAL A 191 20.09 23.27 3.60
CA VAL A 191 19.02 23.58 2.63
C VAL A 191 19.27 22.87 1.30
N ARG A 192 20.54 22.68 0.91
CA ARG A 192 20.93 21.95 -0.31
C ARG A 192 20.47 20.50 -0.31
N ARG A 193 20.30 19.87 0.87
CA ARG A 193 19.81 18.49 1.02
C ARG A 193 18.30 18.38 1.16
N ARG A 194 17.56 19.49 1.09
CA ARG A 194 16.09 19.48 1.15
C ARG A 194 15.47 18.65 0.02
N ALA A 195 16.06 18.67 -1.18
CA ALA A 195 15.63 17.84 -2.31
C ALA A 195 15.77 16.33 -2.01
N GLU A 196 16.82 15.92 -1.30
CA GLU A 196 17.01 14.54 -0.88
C GLU A 196 15.97 14.13 0.17
N ALA A 197 15.75 14.96 1.19
CA ALA A 197 14.70 14.72 2.18
C ALA A 197 13.32 14.62 1.52
N GLN A 198 13.04 15.46 0.53
CA GLN A 198 11.81 15.42 -0.25
C GLN A 198 11.66 14.11 -1.04
N LYS A 199 12.74 13.62 -1.67
CA LYS A 199 12.73 12.32 -2.34
C LYS A 199 12.45 11.17 -1.37
N ILE A 200 13.08 11.20 -0.20
CA ILE A 200 12.90 10.15 0.83
C ILE A 200 11.45 10.14 1.35
N ILE A 201 10.85 11.31 1.62
CA ILE A 201 9.46 11.32 2.10
C ILE A 201 8.47 10.86 1.02
N GLN A 202 8.72 11.18 -0.26
CA GLN A 202 7.87 10.70 -1.36
C GLN A 202 7.94 9.18 -1.49
N ASP A 203 9.13 8.60 -1.32
CA ASP A 203 9.31 7.15 -1.30
C ASP A 203 8.67 6.47 -0.07
N LEU A 204 8.68 7.14 1.10
CA LEU A 204 7.94 6.66 2.27
C LEU A 204 6.42 6.72 2.05
N ILE A 205 5.92 7.79 1.45
CA ILE A 205 4.49 7.95 1.14
C ILE A 205 4.06 6.88 0.12
N SER A 206 4.78 6.69 -0.98
CA SER A 206 4.38 5.73 -2.02
C SER A 206 4.26 4.29 -1.48
N GLN A 207 5.12 3.92 -0.51
CA GLN A 207 5.16 2.56 0.04
C GLN A 207 4.26 2.36 1.26
N TYR A 208 4.14 3.37 2.15
CA TYR A 208 3.55 3.18 3.48
C TYR A 208 2.34 4.07 3.77
N TRP A 209 1.84 4.84 2.80
CA TRP A 209 0.74 5.79 3.01
C TRP A 209 -0.47 5.19 3.72
N GLN A 210 -0.94 4.02 3.28
CA GLN A 210 -2.18 3.41 3.80
C GLN A 210 -2.10 3.10 5.31
N GLN A 211 -0.91 2.75 5.81
CA GLN A 211 -0.72 2.33 7.21
C GLN A 211 -0.31 3.49 8.11
N HIS A 212 0.31 4.53 7.54
CA HIS A 212 1.10 5.51 8.28
C HIS A 212 0.77 6.97 7.92
N LYS A 213 -0.36 7.20 7.25
CA LYS A 213 -0.84 8.51 6.79
C LYS A 213 -0.71 9.64 7.84
N TYR A 214 -1.09 9.37 9.09
CA TYR A 214 -1.19 10.42 10.11
C TYR A 214 0.14 11.14 10.35
N TRP A 215 1.21 10.41 10.66
CA TRP A 215 2.52 11.00 10.95
C TRP A 215 3.28 11.36 9.67
N LEU A 216 3.06 10.66 8.55
CA LEU A 216 3.67 10.99 7.25
C LEU A 216 3.28 12.41 6.79
N THR A 217 2.03 12.82 7.00
CA THR A 217 1.60 14.19 6.72
C THR A 217 2.35 15.22 7.57
N GLY A 218 2.69 14.89 8.82
CA GLY A 218 3.49 15.77 9.69
C GLY A 218 4.90 15.97 9.17
N LEU A 219 5.55 14.90 8.69
CA LEU A 219 6.87 14.97 8.06
C LEU A 219 6.85 15.76 6.75
N LYS A 220 5.75 15.67 5.98
CA LYS A 220 5.57 16.50 4.79
C LYS A 220 5.53 17.98 5.15
N TRP A 221 4.69 18.37 6.13
CA TRP A 221 4.60 19.76 6.57
C TRP A 221 5.91 20.31 7.12
N LEU A 222 6.72 19.45 7.76
CA LEU A 222 8.06 19.82 8.22
C LEU A 222 8.99 20.22 7.06
N LEU A 223 8.79 19.68 5.86
CA LEU A 223 9.50 20.07 4.64
C LEU A 223 8.85 21.23 3.88
N ASP A 224 7.69 21.70 4.28
CA ASP A 224 7.03 22.86 3.66
C ASP A 224 7.32 24.16 4.45
N ALA A 225 7.83 24.03 5.68
CA ALA A 225 8.30 25.13 6.54
C ALA A 225 9.69 25.66 6.13
#